data_AF-A0A5K1HFV5-F1
#
_entry.id   AF-A0A5K1HFV5-F1
#
_cell.length_a   1.000
_cell.length_b   1.000
_cell.length_c   1.000
_cell.angle_alpha   90.00
_cell.angle_beta   90.00
_cell.angle_gamma   90.00
#
_symmetry.space_group_name_H-M   'P 1'
#
loop_
_entity.id
_entity.type
_entity.pdbx_description
1 polymer ?
#
loop_
_entity_poly.entity_id
_entity_poly.type
_entity_poly.pdbx_seq_one_letter_code
_entity_poly.pdbx_strand_id
1 'polypeptide(L)'
;QYMVGSLKTAANTPDFWKICDFNLYPYGNARRTQNGSSWSFTCQHGPRECEGNLIETCALRLYDKYTQALPFIICLETNSSDWTAQGKKCSQQLSLDWNAISSCATSQTGINYEVEMAIATEKLVPAHTYVPWVVVNGAHSQTTENAVQANM
;
A
#
# COMPACT_ATOMS: atom_id res chain seq x y z
N GLN A 1 -11.26 8.88 -4.30
CA GLN A 1 -10.21 7.95 -3.87
C GLN A 1 -8.88 8.46 -4.41
N TYR A 2 -7.91 8.74 -3.52
CA TYR A 2 -6.59 9.27 -3.87
C TYR A 2 -5.79 8.32 -4.79
N MET A 3 -5.74 7.03 -4.45
CA MET A 3 -4.97 6.00 -5.16
C MET A 3 -5.33 5.88 -6.66
N VAL A 4 -6.62 5.72 -6.97
CA VAL A 4 -7.11 5.54 -8.34
C VAL A 4 -7.41 6.86 -9.07
N GLY A 5 -7.21 8.01 -8.40
CA GLY A 5 -7.47 9.34 -8.91
C GLY A 5 -6.19 10.12 -9.20
N SER A 6 -5.86 11.02 -8.27
CA SER A 6 -4.68 11.88 -8.33
C SER A 6 -3.39 11.07 -8.45
N LEU A 7 -3.11 10.14 -7.53
CA LEU A 7 -1.88 9.33 -7.57
C LEU A 7 -1.71 8.57 -8.91
N LYS A 8 -2.80 8.06 -9.49
CA LYS A 8 -2.77 7.44 -10.81
C LYS A 8 -2.37 8.43 -11.91
N THR A 9 -2.79 9.68 -11.80
CA THR A 9 -2.41 10.75 -12.73
C THR A 9 -0.92 11.07 -12.60
N ALA A 10 -0.38 11.29 -11.40
CA ALA A 10 1.06 11.42 -11.15
C ALA A 10 1.86 10.25 -11.72
N ALA A 11 1.44 9.02 -11.40
CA ALA A 11 2.17 7.82 -11.79
C ALA A 11 2.32 7.66 -13.31
N ASN A 12 1.37 8.20 -14.07
CA ASN A 12 1.39 8.19 -15.54
C ASN A 12 1.97 9.48 -16.15
N THR A 13 2.32 10.48 -15.32
CA THR A 13 2.91 11.73 -15.80
C THR A 13 4.40 11.51 -16.07
N PRO A 14 4.89 11.79 -17.30
CA PRO A 14 6.31 11.63 -17.63
C PRO A 14 7.20 12.37 -16.64
N ASP A 15 8.29 11.73 -16.24
CA ASP A 15 9.32 12.28 -15.35
C ASP A 15 8.87 12.70 -13.94
N PHE A 16 7.63 12.41 -13.52
CA PHE A 16 7.15 12.75 -12.18
C PHE A 16 8.06 12.17 -11.08
N TRP A 17 8.48 10.92 -11.23
CA TRP A 17 9.36 10.24 -10.28
C TRP A 17 10.81 10.75 -10.28
N LYS A 18 11.21 11.62 -11.22
CA LYS A 18 12.52 12.29 -11.16
C LYS A 18 12.55 13.40 -10.11
N ILE A 19 11.39 13.89 -9.67
CA ILE A 19 11.25 15.00 -8.72
C ILE A 19 10.49 14.62 -7.44
N CYS A 20 10.06 13.37 -7.30
CA CYS A 20 9.30 12.86 -6.17
C CYS A 20 9.86 11.51 -5.71
N ASP A 21 10.31 11.42 -4.45
CA ASP A 21 10.48 10.13 -3.78
C ASP A 21 9.19 9.78 -3.05
N PHE A 22 8.55 8.69 -3.48
CA PHE A 22 7.25 8.28 -2.99
C PHE A 22 7.35 6.98 -2.22
N ASN A 23 6.79 6.93 -1.02
CA ASN A 23 6.70 5.72 -0.22
C ASN A 23 5.25 5.46 0.15
N LEU A 24 4.85 4.19 0.07
CA LEU A 24 3.51 3.72 0.37
C LEU A 24 3.60 2.69 1.50
N TYR A 25 2.70 2.80 2.48
CA TYR A 25 2.64 1.93 3.66
C TYR A 25 1.22 1.39 3.81
N PRO A 26 0.87 0.28 3.12
CA PRO A 26 -0.42 -0.38 3.27
C PRO A 26 -0.55 -0.90 4.70
N TYR A 27 -1.33 -0.20 5.52
CA TYR A 27 -1.59 -0.56 6.92
C TYR A 27 -2.77 0.26 7.46
N GLY A 28 -2.65 1.59 7.35
CA GLY A 28 -3.67 2.54 7.76
C GLY A 28 -4.08 2.39 9.22
N ASN A 29 -5.38 2.18 9.45
CA ASN A 29 -5.97 2.03 10.78
C ASN A 29 -5.85 0.62 11.37
N ALA A 30 -5.13 -0.30 10.70
CA ALA A 30 -4.93 -1.64 11.21
C ALA A 30 -4.20 -1.64 12.56
N ARG A 31 -4.30 -2.76 13.26
CA ARG A 31 -3.61 -3.04 14.52
C ARG A 31 -2.96 -4.41 14.44
N ARG A 32 -1.74 -4.53 14.97
CA ARG A 32 -1.01 -5.80 15.04
C ARG A 32 -1.04 -6.36 16.45
N THR A 33 -1.17 -7.68 16.54
CA THR A 33 -1.10 -8.44 17.80
C THR A 33 -0.01 -9.50 17.66
N GLN A 34 0.87 -9.59 18.64
CA GLN A 34 1.91 -10.61 18.67
C GLN A 34 1.32 -11.94 19.15
N ASN A 35 1.55 -13.01 18.40
CA ASN A 35 1.11 -14.37 18.73
C ASN A 35 2.33 -15.30 18.71
N GLY A 36 2.97 -15.45 19.87
CA GLY A 36 4.23 -16.19 19.99
C GLY A 36 5.35 -15.52 19.17
N SER A 37 5.91 -16.24 18.19
CA SER A 37 6.96 -15.74 17.30
C SER A 37 6.42 -15.07 16.02
N SER A 38 5.09 -14.98 15.85
CA SER A 38 4.45 -14.37 14.67
C SER A 38 3.52 -13.22 15.04
N TRP A 39 2.88 -12.61 14.05
CA TRP A 39 1.98 -11.47 14.19
C TRP A 39 0.68 -11.70 13.42
N SER A 40 -0.42 -11.17 13.95
CA SER A 40 -1.72 -11.09 13.27
C SER A 40 -2.17 -9.65 13.15
N PHE A 41 -3.00 -9.34 12.15
CA PHE A 41 -3.52 -8.00 11.90
C PHE A 41 -5.04 -7.97 12.05
N THR A 42 -5.55 -6.89 12.65
CA THR A 42 -6.97 -6.56 12.70
C THR A 42 -7.18 -5.25 11.96
N CYS A 43 -8.05 -5.25 10.95
CA CYS A 43 -8.30 -4.10 10.08
C CYS A 43 -9.73 -3.60 10.22
N GLN A 44 -9.96 -2.30 9.98
CA GLN A 44 -11.23 -1.60 10.25
C GLN A 44 -12.39 -2.15 9.41
N HIS A 45 -12.09 -2.61 8.19
CA HIS A 45 -13.04 -3.16 7.23
C HIS A 45 -12.97 -4.70 7.17
N GLY A 46 -12.45 -5.32 8.23
CA GLY A 46 -12.42 -6.77 8.41
C GLY A 46 -11.25 -7.48 7.71
N PRO A 47 -11.23 -8.82 7.72
CA PRO A 47 -10.07 -9.61 7.30
C PRO A 47 -9.66 -9.41 5.83
N ARG A 48 -10.62 -9.06 4.95
CA ARG A 48 -10.32 -8.80 3.54
C ARG A 48 -9.43 -7.57 3.37
N GLU A 49 -9.62 -6.51 4.16
CA GLU A 49 -8.71 -5.36 4.12
C GLU A 49 -7.28 -5.77 4.49
N CYS A 50 -7.12 -6.61 5.52
CA CYS A 50 -5.80 -7.13 5.89
C CYS A 50 -5.17 -7.99 4.78
N GLU A 51 -5.95 -8.78 4.05
CA GLU A 51 -5.49 -9.52 2.87
C GLU A 51 -4.99 -8.56 1.79
N GLY A 52 -5.75 -7.50 1.50
CA GLY A 52 -5.36 -6.45 0.57
C GLY A 52 -4.03 -5.80 0.96
N ASN A 53 -3.89 -5.36 2.21
CA ASN A 53 -2.65 -4.77 2.71
C ASN A 53 -1.44 -5.70 2.50
N LEU A 54 -1.57 -6.99 2.84
CA LEU A 54 -0.50 -7.98 2.65
C LEU A 54 -0.13 -8.16 1.17
N ILE A 55 -1.11 -8.18 0.27
CA ILE A 55 -0.88 -8.27 -1.18
C ILE A 55 -0.11 -7.05 -1.69
N GLU A 56 -0.53 -5.85 -1.29
CA GLU A 56 0.13 -4.59 -1.67
C GLU A 56 1.55 -4.50 -1.11
N THR A 57 1.73 -4.81 0.17
CA THR A 57 3.02 -4.87 0.86
C THR A 57 3.96 -5.85 0.16
N CYS A 58 3.49 -7.04 -0.20
CA CYS A 58 4.30 -8.00 -0.94
C CYS A 58 4.65 -7.53 -2.36
N ALA A 59 3.73 -6.88 -3.06
CA ALA A 59 4.04 -6.29 -4.37
C ALA A 59 5.15 -5.22 -4.27
N LEU A 60 5.08 -4.34 -3.26
CA LEU A 60 6.12 -3.32 -2.99
C LEU A 60 7.49 -3.92 -2.68
N ARG A 61 7.53 -5.12 -2.07
CA ARG A 61 8.78 -5.77 -1.64
C ARG A 61 9.40 -6.65 -2.71
N LEU A 62 8.60 -7.17 -3.64
CA LEU A 62 9.06 -8.11 -4.67
C LEU A 62 9.42 -7.45 -6.00
N TYR A 63 8.87 -6.27 -6.28
CA TYR A 63 8.97 -5.64 -7.60
C TYR A 63 9.48 -4.21 -7.51
N ASP A 64 9.91 -3.66 -8.65
CA ASP A 64 10.29 -2.25 -8.73
C ASP A 64 9.10 -1.34 -8.36
N LYS A 65 9.36 -0.42 -7.43
CA LYS A 65 8.33 0.43 -6.82
C LYS A 65 7.52 1.22 -7.86
N TYR A 66 8.21 1.83 -8.83
CA TYR A 66 7.59 2.78 -9.75
C TYR A 66 7.03 2.13 -11.01
N THR A 67 7.76 1.16 -11.57
CA THR A 67 7.42 0.57 -12.88
C THR A 67 6.52 -0.66 -12.77
N GLN A 68 6.44 -1.29 -11.60
CA GLN A 68 5.71 -2.55 -11.43
C GLN A 68 4.75 -2.53 -10.23
N ALA A 69 5.25 -2.29 -9.02
CA ALA A 69 4.44 -2.41 -7.80
C ALA A 69 3.34 -1.34 -7.73
N LEU A 70 3.67 -0.06 -7.93
CA LEU A 70 2.67 1.00 -7.87
C LEU A 70 1.57 0.88 -8.95
N PRO A 71 1.89 0.59 -10.24
CA PRO A 71 0.86 0.26 -11.24
C PRO A 71 -0.03 -0.92 -10.83
N PHE A 72 0.55 -1.95 -10.22
CA PHE A 72 -0.21 -3.10 -9.72
C PHE A 72 -1.17 -2.71 -8.60
N ILE A 73 -0.71 -1.94 -7.63
CA ILE A 73 -1.53 -1.48 -6.49
C ILE A 73 -2.65 -0.56 -6.96
N ILE A 74 -2.36 0.38 -7.86
CA ILE A 74 -3.40 1.24 -8.47
C ILE A 74 -4.45 0.40 -9.20
N CYS A 75 -4.03 -0.65 -9.91
CA CYS A 75 -4.97 -1.58 -10.53
C CYS A 75 -5.78 -2.36 -9.48
N LEU A 76 -5.12 -2.88 -8.44
CA LEU A 76 -5.74 -3.66 -7.37
C LEU A 76 -6.86 -2.85 -6.68
N GLU A 77 -6.57 -1.60 -6.35
CA GLU A 77 -7.48 -0.66 -5.66
C GLU A 77 -8.71 -0.24 -6.48
N THR A 78 -8.79 -0.59 -7.77
CA THR A 78 -10.02 -0.36 -8.56
C THR A 78 -11.17 -1.28 -8.16
N ASN A 79 -10.90 -2.40 -7.47
CA ASN A 79 -11.93 -3.31 -7.01
C ASN A 79 -11.47 -4.15 -5.80
N SER A 80 -12.02 -3.84 -4.63
CA SER A 80 -11.73 -4.51 -3.36
C SER A 80 -12.71 -5.63 -2.97
N SER A 81 -13.62 -6.02 -3.88
CA SER A 81 -14.60 -7.09 -3.59
C SER A 81 -13.98 -8.48 -3.46
N ASP A 82 -12.94 -8.75 -4.25
CA ASP A 82 -12.15 -9.98 -4.28
C ASP A 82 -10.71 -9.67 -4.70
N TRP A 83 -9.81 -9.60 -3.71
CA TRP A 83 -8.40 -9.26 -3.94
C TRP A 83 -7.65 -10.32 -4.72
N THR A 84 -8.02 -11.60 -4.59
CA THR A 84 -7.37 -12.68 -5.33
C THR A 84 -7.73 -12.61 -6.81
N ALA A 85 -9.02 -12.44 -7.13
CA ALA A 85 -9.45 -12.29 -8.53
C ALA A 85 -8.88 -11.02 -9.17
N GLN A 86 -8.93 -9.90 -8.45
CA GLN A 86 -8.39 -8.64 -8.92
C GLN A 86 -6.86 -8.68 -9.06
N GLY A 87 -6.16 -9.26 -8.09
CA GLY A 87 -4.71 -9.42 -8.10
C GLY A 87 -4.21 -10.28 -9.27
N LYS A 88 -4.91 -11.39 -9.59
CA LYS A 88 -4.63 -12.18 -10.81
C LYS A 88 -4.77 -11.35 -12.08
N LYS A 89 -5.88 -10.62 -12.20
CA LYS A 89 -6.15 -9.74 -13.35
C LYS A 89 -5.07 -8.67 -13.51
N CYS A 90 -4.72 -7.96 -12.44
CA CYS A 90 -3.72 -6.90 -12.46
C CYS A 90 -2.31 -7.45 -12.75
N SER A 91 -1.96 -8.61 -12.17
CA SER A 91 -0.68 -9.27 -12.45
C SER A 91 -0.58 -9.66 -13.93
N GLN A 92 -1.64 -10.21 -14.51
CA GLN A 92 -1.67 -10.55 -15.94
C GLN A 92 -1.49 -9.31 -16.83
N GLN A 93 -2.18 -8.20 -16.52
CA GLN A 93 -2.08 -6.95 -17.29
C GLN A 93 -0.67 -6.35 -17.27
N LEU A 94 0.06 -6.54 -16.17
CA LEU A 94 1.38 -5.95 -15.94
C LEU A 94 2.53 -6.96 -16.09
N SER A 95 2.24 -8.19 -16.53
CA SER A 95 3.21 -9.28 -16.67
C SER A 95 3.99 -9.57 -15.37
N LEU A 96 3.29 -9.54 -14.23
CA LEU A 96 3.84 -9.89 -12.91
C LEU A 96 3.48 -11.34 -12.54
N ASP A 97 4.29 -11.94 -11.67
CA ASP A 97 4.01 -13.27 -11.11
C ASP A 97 3.07 -13.15 -9.89
N TRP A 98 1.78 -13.40 -10.15
CA TRP A 98 0.76 -13.47 -9.10
C TRP A 98 1.07 -14.53 -8.04
N ASN A 99 1.65 -15.68 -8.43
CA ASN A 99 1.94 -16.75 -7.49
C ASN A 99 3.02 -16.32 -6.51
N ALA A 100 4.03 -15.57 -6.97
CA ALA A 100 5.03 -14.97 -6.08
C ALA A 100 4.39 -13.99 -5.08
N ILE A 101 3.49 -13.10 -5.55
CA ILE A 101 2.80 -12.11 -4.69
C ILE A 101 1.93 -12.82 -3.65
N SER A 102 1.05 -13.72 -4.10
CA SER A 102 0.11 -14.43 -3.23
C SER A 102 0.80 -15.38 -2.25
N SER A 103 1.89 -16.05 -2.66
CA SER A 103 2.72 -16.86 -1.76
C SER A 103 3.42 -16.00 -0.72
N CYS A 104 3.92 -14.81 -1.10
CA CYS A 104 4.46 -13.86 -0.15
C CYS A 104 3.39 -13.42 0.86
N ALA A 105 2.22 -13.00 0.40
CA ALA A 105 1.14 -12.46 1.23
C ALA A 105 0.60 -13.46 2.27
N THR A 106 0.77 -14.76 2.02
CA THR A 106 0.36 -15.85 2.93
C THR A 106 1.52 -16.44 3.75
N SER A 107 2.73 -15.93 3.58
CA SER A 107 3.94 -16.43 4.23
C SER A 107 4.32 -15.63 5.49
N GLN A 108 5.17 -16.23 6.33
CA GLN A 108 5.80 -15.52 7.45
C GLN A 108 6.63 -14.31 6.98
N THR A 109 7.21 -14.36 5.78
CA THR A 109 7.93 -13.23 5.20
C THR A 109 7.00 -12.05 4.92
N GLY A 110 5.82 -12.30 4.35
CA GLY A 110 4.81 -11.26 4.13
C GLY A 110 4.33 -10.63 5.44
N ILE A 111 4.10 -11.45 6.47
CA ILE A 111 3.78 -10.97 7.82
C ILE A 111 4.88 -10.04 8.37
N ASN A 112 6.16 -10.41 8.19
CA ASN A 112 7.28 -9.58 8.64
C ASN A 112 7.35 -8.24 7.89
N TYR A 113 7.08 -8.23 6.58
CA TYR A 113 7.02 -6.98 5.80
C TYR A 113 5.85 -6.10 6.24
N GLU A 114 4.69 -6.67 6.53
CA GLU A 114 3.52 -5.92 7.02
C GLU A 114 3.77 -5.36 8.44
N VAL A 115 4.53 -6.08 9.27
CA VAL A 115 5.04 -5.56 10.55
C VAL A 115 5.93 -4.33 10.34
N GLU A 116 6.77 -4.28 9.30
CA GLU A 116 7.55 -3.09 8.98
C GLU A 116 6.66 -1.91 8.56
N MET A 117 5.58 -2.15 7.78
CA MET A 117 4.59 -1.13 7.43
C MET A 117 3.87 -0.59 8.66
N ALA A 118 3.48 -1.49 9.58
CA ALA A 118 2.90 -1.14 10.87
C ALA A 118 3.85 -0.26 11.68
N ILE A 119 5.11 -0.65 11.83
CA ILE A 119 6.12 0.11 12.59
C ILE A 119 6.32 1.52 11.99
N ALA A 120 6.39 1.64 10.67
CA ALA A 120 6.54 2.94 10.00
C ALA A 120 5.32 3.83 10.26
N THR A 121 4.12 3.27 10.21
CA THR A 121 2.85 3.98 10.41
C THR A 121 2.63 4.37 11.88
N GLU A 122 2.94 3.49 12.82
CA GLU A 122 2.82 3.71 14.27
C GLU A 122 3.84 4.74 14.80
N LYS A 123 4.95 4.96 14.09
CA LYS A 123 6.00 5.93 14.44
C LYS A 123 5.74 7.36 13.92
N LEU A 124 4.64 7.59 13.21
CA LEU A 124 4.30 8.93 12.71
C LEU A 124 4.19 9.95 13.85
N VAL A 125 4.70 11.16 13.60
CA VAL A 125 4.61 12.30 14.52
C VAL A 125 4.03 13.50 13.78
N PRO A 126 2.83 13.99 14.16
CA PRO A 126 1.93 13.38 15.14
C PRO A 126 1.40 12.02 14.64
N ALA A 127 0.92 11.19 15.57
CA ALA A 127 0.25 9.95 15.20
C ALA A 127 -0.95 10.25 14.30
N HIS A 128 -1.13 9.46 13.24
CA HIS A 128 -2.26 9.62 12.33
C HIS A 128 -3.58 9.37 13.06
N THR A 129 -4.60 10.15 12.72
CA THR A 129 -5.96 10.02 13.32
C THR A 129 -7.03 9.60 12.31
N TYR A 130 -6.66 9.51 11.02
CA TYR A 130 -7.51 9.12 9.92
C TYR A 130 -6.64 8.58 8.77
N VAL A 131 -7.29 8.04 7.74
CA VAL A 131 -6.66 7.62 6.49
C VAL A 131 -7.40 8.23 5.29
N PRO A 132 -6.71 8.51 4.17
CA PRO A 132 -5.26 8.44 4.00
C PRO A 132 -4.54 9.50 4.86
N TRP A 133 -3.28 9.24 5.22
CA TRP A 133 -2.44 10.17 5.97
C TRP A 133 -1.16 10.46 5.18
N VAL A 134 -1.03 11.68 4.68
CA VAL A 134 0.06 12.08 3.80
C VAL A 134 1.14 12.82 4.59
N VAL A 135 2.39 12.41 4.40
CA VAL A 135 3.59 13.07 4.93
C VAL A 135 4.43 13.57 3.77
N VAL A 136 4.77 14.85 3.77
CA VAL A 136 5.64 15.47 2.77
C VAL A 136 6.85 16.03 3.47
N ASN A 137 8.05 15.64 3.02
CA ASN A 137 9.33 16.05 3.61
C ASN A 137 9.40 15.83 5.14
N GLY A 138 8.84 14.71 5.60
CA GLY A 138 8.87 14.31 7.02
C GLY A 138 7.83 14.98 7.91
N ALA A 139 6.96 15.85 7.38
CA ALA A 139 5.91 16.51 8.14
C ALA A 139 4.52 16.28 7.55
N HIS A 140 3.52 16.16 8.42
CA HIS A 140 2.11 16.15 8.05
C HIS A 140 1.50 17.55 8.22
N SER A 141 0.69 17.97 7.24
CA SER A 141 -0.24 19.09 7.40
C SER A 141 -1.47 18.86 6.53
N GLN A 142 -2.65 19.25 7.01
CA GLN A 142 -3.89 19.12 6.25
C GLN A 142 -3.84 19.91 4.93
N THR A 143 -3.22 21.08 4.93
CA THR A 143 -3.07 21.91 3.72
C THR A 143 -2.26 21.19 2.66
N THR A 144 -1.11 20.62 3.03
CA THR A 144 -0.26 19.88 2.10
C THR A 144 -0.93 18.59 1.65
N GLU A 145 -1.55 17.85 2.56
CA GLU A 145 -2.29 16.64 2.23
C GLU A 145 -3.42 16.91 1.22
N ASN A 146 -4.22 17.96 1.44
CA ASN A 146 -5.29 18.34 0.53
C ASN A 146 -4.73 18.70 -0.86
N ALA A 147 -3.60 19.41 -0.91
CA ALA A 147 -2.94 19.75 -2.17
C ALA A 147 -2.44 18.50 -2.91
N VAL A 148 -1.83 17.54 -2.19
CA VAL A 148 -1.40 16.25 -2.75
C VAL A 148 -2.59 15.43 -3.24
N GLN A 149 -3.65 15.33 -2.44
CA GLN A 149 -4.84 14.57 -2.83
C GLN A 149 -5.56 15.17 -4.05
N ALA A 150 -5.47 16.49 -4.26
CA ALA A 150 -6.11 17.15 -5.39
C ALA A 150 -5.24 17.21 -6.65
N ASN A 151 -3.91 17.28 -6.52
CA ASN A 151 -3.01 17.67 -7.61
C ASN A 151 -1.84 16.73 -7.86
N MET A 152 -1.63 15.72 -7.02
CA MET A 152 -0.77 14.62 -7.43
C MET A 152 -1.45 13.85 -8.55
#